data_AF-F9WJR3-F1
#
_entry.id   AF-F9WJR3-F1
#
_cell.length_a   1.000
_cell.length_b   1.000
_cell.length_c   1.000
_cell.angle_alpha   90.00
_cell.angle_beta   90.00
_cell.angle_gamma   90.00
#
_symmetry.space_group_name_H-M   'P 1'
#
loop_
_entity.id
_entity.type
_entity.pdbx_description
1 polymer ?
#
loop_
_entity_poly.entity_id
_entity_poly.type
_entity_poly.pdbx_seq_one_letter_code
_entity_poly.pdbx_strand_id
1 'polypeptide(L)'
;MEFLSRLEQASPLIECLPATCILHESVPLAELDLNVVRKENIVSLRRTVHFNFRSSAVFRHHIANAGENSRVAVDGFTVWFDVASRGLVLSTSPYAAPTHWKQTTILLPLEVRSAESVAFSVDDEELSVDMHICASDDTLRSYTLELELM
;
A
#
# COMPACT_ATOMS: atom_id res chain seq x y z
N MET A 1 11.53 20.43 -10.74
CA MET A 1 10.51 19.94 -11.70
C MET A 1 10.88 18.59 -12.31
N GLU A 2 12.12 18.38 -12.75
CA GLU A 2 12.54 17.10 -13.36
C GLU A 2 12.51 15.88 -12.40
N PHE A 3 12.81 16.07 -11.10
CA PHE A 3 12.80 14.99 -10.10
C PHE A 3 11.39 14.45 -9.78
N LEU A 4 10.40 15.33 -9.65
CA LEU A 4 9.00 14.93 -9.42
C LEU A 4 8.42 14.20 -10.64
N SER A 5 8.76 14.67 -11.85
CA SER A 5 8.39 13.99 -13.09
C SER A 5 9.03 12.59 -13.21
N ARG A 6 10.27 12.39 -12.74
CA ARG A 6 10.90 11.06 -12.68
C ARG A 6 10.23 10.15 -11.63
N LEU A 7 9.75 10.70 -10.52
CA LEU A 7 8.99 9.98 -9.49
C LEU A 7 7.62 9.53 -10.01
N GLU A 8 6.95 10.36 -10.81
CA GLU A 8 5.70 9.99 -11.51
C GLU A 8 5.93 8.89 -12.55
N GLN A 9 7.04 8.96 -13.29
CA GLN A 9 7.40 7.94 -14.29
C GLN A 9 7.86 6.61 -13.67
N ALA A 10 8.29 6.62 -12.41
CA ALA A 10 8.80 5.44 -11.71
C ALA A 10 7.73 4.70 -10.91
N SER A 11 6.43 4.95 -11.13
CA SER A 11 5.37 4.18 -10.48
C SER A 11 5.30 2.76 -11.08
N PRO A 12 5.51 1.69 -10.29
CA PRO A 12 5.59 1.68 -8.83
C PRO A 12 7.01 1.98 -8.28
N LEU A 13 7.07 2.83 -7.25
CA LEU A 13 8.31 3.23 -6.59
C LEU A 13 8.81 2.12 -5.65
N ILE A 14 10.11 1.79 -5.71
CA ILE A 14 10.71 0.74 -4.86
C ILE A 14 11.75 1.34 -3.91
N GLU A 15 11.34 1.61 -2.68
CA GLU A 15 12.14 2.26 -1.65
C GLU A 15 11.86 1.76 -0.23
N CYS A 16 12.78 2.05 0.70
CA CYS A 16 12.57 1.76 2.12
C CYS A 16 11.74 2.90 2.71
N LEU A 17 10.43 2.68 2.83
CA LEU A 17 9.52 3.67 3.35
C LEU A 17 9.69 3.80 4.87
N PRO A 18 9.81 5.01 5.43
CA PRO A 18 9.77 5.20 6.88
C PRO A 18 8.43 4.73 7.46
N ALA A 19 8.46 4.07 8.61
CA ALA A 19 7.23 3.63 9.30
C ALA A 19 6.28 4.80 9.63
N THR A 20 6.79 6.02 9.76
CA THR A 20 5.99 7.24 9.96
C THR A 20 5.12 7.60 8.77
N CYS A 21 5.39 7.08 7.56
CA CYS A 21 4.56 7.31 6.38
C CYS A 21 3.34 6.38 6.33
N ILE A 22 3.26 5.37 7.22
CA ILE A 22 2.15 4.44 7.26
C ILE A 22 0.99 5.07 8.03
N LEU A 23 -0.20 5.06 7.42
CA LEU A 23 -1.42 5.65 7.97
C LEU A 23 -2.36 4.61 8.61
N HIS A 24 -2.13 3.31 8.38
CA HIS A 24 -2.95 2.21 8.90
C HIS A 24 -2.09 0.96 9.11
N GLU A 25 -2.47 0.05 10.02
CA GLU A 25 -1.77 -1.19 10.40
C GLU A 25 -1.61 -2.22 9.28
N SER A 26 -2.00 -1.89 8.04
CA SER A 26 -2.18 -2.78 6.86
C SER A 26 -3.45 -3.63 6.85
N VAL A 27 -3.77 -4.13 5.66
CA VAL A 27 -4.87 -5.06 5.39
C VAL A 27 -4.34 -6.11 4.40
N PRO A 28 -4.59 -7.41 4.63
CA PRO A 28 -4.08 -8.45 3.73
C PRO A 28 -4.75 -8.37 2.36
N LEU A 29 -3.94 -8.19 1.31
CA LEU A 29 -4.41 -8.24 -0.08
C LEU A 29 -4.68 -9.68 -0.52
N ALA A 30 -3.73 -10.58 -0.29
CA ALA A 30 -3.82 -11.98 -0.64
C ALA A 30 -2.99 -12.83 0.33
N GLU A 31 -3.44 -14.07 0.55
CA GLU A 31 -2.71 -15.08 1.30
C GLU A 31 -2.55 -16.31 0.41
N LEU A 32 -1.30 -16.76 0.23
CA LEU A 32 -0.97 -17.85 -0.69
C LEU A 32 -0.29 -18.99 0.08
N ASP A 33 -0.93 -20.16 0.09
CA ASP A 33 -0.30 -21.39 0.57
C ASP A 33 0.52 -22.03 -0.55
N LEU A 34 1.84 -22.03 -0.38
CA LEU A 34 2.80 -22.56 -1.35
C LEU A 34 2.64 -24.06 -1.63
N ASN A 35 1.92 -24.82 -0.79
CA ASN A 35 1.64 -26.24 -1.04
C ASN A 35 0.51 -26.47 -2.05
N VAL A 36 -0.39 -25.50 -2.22
CA VAL A 36 -1.61 -25.65 -3.02
C VAL A 36 -1.81 -24.56 -4.07
N VAL A 37 -1.04 -23.48 -4.02
CA VAL A 37 -1.12 -22.37 -4.98
C VAL A 37 -0.88 -22.88 -6.40
N ARG A 38 -1.72 -22.43 -7.33
CA ARG A 38 -1.68 -22.79 -8.75
C ARG A 38 -1.41 -21.59 -9.63
N LYS A 39 -1.13 -21.86 -10.91
CA LYS A 39 -0.87 -20.81 -11.92
C LYS A 39 -2.03 -19.82 -11.96
N GLU A 40 -3.28 -20.29 -11.98
CA GLU A 40 -4.47 -19.44 -12.01
C GLU A 40 -4.57 -18.47 -10.83
N ASN A 41 -4.00 -18.81 -9.66
CA ASN A 41 -4.03 -17.94 -8.48
C ASN A 41 -3.06 -16.76 -8.61
N ILE A 42 -2.00 -16.89 -9.41
CA ILE A 42 -0.94 -15.87 -9.53
C ILE A 42 -0.98 -15.13 -10.86
N VAL A 43 -1.89 -15.48 -11.77
CA VAL A 43 -2.09 -14.71 -13.03
C VAL A 43 -2.72 -13.35 -12.72
N SER A 44 -3.66 -13.31 -11.78
CA SER A 44 -4.41 -12.11 -11.42
C SER A 44 -4.88 -12.18 -9.97
N LEU A 45 -4.28 -11.37 -9.11
CA LEU A 45 -4.69 -11.17 -7.73
C LEU A 45 -5.47 -9.87 -7.64
N ARG A 46 -6.77 -9.93 -7.39
CA ARG A 46 -7.63 -8.75 -7.26
C ARG A 46 -8.42 -8.81 -5.98
N ARG A 47 -8.45 -7.71 -5.23
CA ARG A 47 -9.25 -7.59 -4.02
C ARG A 47 -9.54 -6.12 -3.71
N THR A 48 -10.78 -5.86 -3.31
CA THR A 48 -11.16 -4.62 -2.65
C THR A 48 -10.76 -4.68 -1.18
N VAL A 49 -9.88 -3.78 -0.77
CA VAL A 49 -9.40 -3.63 0.61
C VAL A 49 -10.05 -2.42 1.25
N HIS A 50 -10.35 -2.55 2.54
CA HIS A 50 -11.10 -1.58 3.33
C HIS A 50 -10.24 -1.15 4.51
N PHE A 51 -9.79 0.10 4.52
CA PHE A 51 -9.01 0.69 5.60
C PHE A 51 -9.95 1.43 6.55
N ASN A 52 -10.16 0.89 7.75
CA ASN A 52 -11.03 1.50 8.75
C ASN A 52 -10.21 2.45 9.64
N PHE A 53 -10.34 3.75 9.40
CA PHE A 53 -9.57 4.75 10.11
C PHE A 53 -10.06 4.99 11.54
N ARG A 54 -11.34 4.69 11.83
CA ARG A 54 -11.90 4.79 13.18
C ARG A 54 -11.24 3.78 14.14
N SER A 55 -10.96 2.56 13.68
CA SER A 55 -10.33 1.53 14.52
C SER A 55 -8.80 1.60 14.53
N SER A 56 -8.19 2.21 13.51
CA SER A 56 -6.74 2.33 13.40
C SER A 56 -6.12 3.17 14.52
N ALA A 57 -5.17 2.61 15.26
CA ALA A 57 -4.35 3.34 16.22
C ALA A 57 -3.32 4.23 15.52
N VAL A 58 -2.78 3.77 14.38
CA VAL A 58 -1.81 4.53 13.57
C VAL A 58 -2.45 5.80 13.02
N PHE A 59 -3.65 5.71 12.44
CA PHE A 59 -4.35 6.88 11.91
C PHE A 59 -4.70 7.90 13.00
N ARG A 60 -5.21 7.42 14.14
CA ARG A 60 -5.51 8.28 15.30
C ARG A 60 -4.28 9.02 15.82
N HIS A 61 -3.10 8.39 15.79
CA HIS A 61 -1.85 9.05 16.16
C HIS A 61 -1.51 10.20 15.20
N HIS A 62 -1.66 10.01 13.89
CA HIS A 62 -1.43 11.06 12.89
C HIS A 62 -2.39 12.23 13.05
N ILE A 63 -3.69 11.98 13.20
CA ILE A 63 -4.69 13.04 13.43
C ILE A 63 -4.40 13.83 14.71
N ALA A 64 -4.06 13.14 15.81
CA ALA A 64 -3.74 13.80 17.07
C ALA A 64 -2.52 14.72 16.96
N ASN A 65 -1.52 14.35 16.15
CA ASN A 65 -0.33 15.17 15.91
C ASN A 65 -0.59 16.32 14.94
N ALA A 66 -1.58 16.19 14.05
CA ALA A 66 -1.90 17.20 13.04
C ALA A 66 -2.62 18.42 13.63
N GLY A 67 -3.34 18.27 14.75
CA GLY A 67 -4.01 19.36 15.48
C GLY A 67 -5.55 19.31 15.40
N GLU A 68 -6.22 20.12 16.22
CA GLU A 68 -7.69 20.23 16.21
C GLU A 68 -8.16 20.78 14.84
N ASN A 69 -9.04 20.03 14.16
CA ASN A 69 -9.56 20.27 12.79
C ASN A 69 -8.60 19.96 11.63
N SER A 70 -7.47 19.29 11.88
CA SER A 70 -6.57 18.90 10.80
C SER A 70 -7.03 17.64 10.07
N ARG A 71 -6.71 17.58 8.78
CA ARG A 71 -6.91 16.40 7.92
C ARG A 71 -5.57 15.74 7.65
N VAL A 72 -5.59 14.43 7.44
CA VAL A 72 -4.43 13.64 7.04
C VAL A 72 -4.65 13.21 5.60
N ALA A 73 -3.79 13.69 4.70
CA ALA A 73 -3.84 13.35 3.28
C ALA A 73 -3.23 11.97 3.02
N VAL A 74 -3.78 11.26 2.04
CA VAL A 74 -3.24 10.00 1.52
C VAL A 74 -2.48 10.28 0.24
N ASP A 75 -1.18 10.03 0.24
CA ASP A 75 -0.33 10.22 -0.94
C ASP A 75 -0.30 9.00 -1.88
N GLY A 76 -0.66 7.82 -1.38
CA GLY A 76 -0.55 6.58 -2.13
C GLY A 76 -0.67 5.35 -1.25
N PHE A 77 -0.37 4.20 -1.85
CA PHE A 77 -0.53 2.88 -1.23
C PHE A 77 0.77 2.12 -1.30
N THR A 78 1.16 1.52 -0.19
CA THR A 78 2.40 0.74 -0.09
C THR A 78 2.07 -0.72 0.12
N VAL A 79 2.69 -1.57 -0.70
CA VAL A 79 2.57 -3.02 -0.68
C VAL A 79 3.89 -3.62 -0.22
N TRP A 80 3.79 -4.62 0.64
CA TRP A 80 4.89 -5.48 1.06
C TRP A 80 4.36 -6.90 1.22
N PHE A 81 5.24 -7.84 1.56
CA PHE A 81 4.83 -9.21 1.81
C PHE A 81 5.53 -9.79 3.03
N ASP A 82 4.88 -10.81 3.59
CA ASP A 82 5.44 -11.67 4.61
C ASP A 82 5.49 -13.09 4.06
N VAL A 83 6.54 -13.83 4.41
CA VAL A 83 6.61 -15.28 4.18
C VAL A 83 6.79 -15.98 5.52
N ALA A 84 5.97 -17.00 5.75
CA ALA A 84 5.99 -17.78 6.98
C ALA A 84 6.40 -19.22 6.72
N SER A 85 7.25 -19.78 7.59
CA SER A 85 7.60 -21.20 7.57
C SER A 85 7.90 -21.69 8.97
N ARG A 86 7.21 -22.78 9.38
CA ARG A 86 7.43 -23.45 10.68
C ARG A 86 7.40 -22.49 11.88
N GLY A 87 6.48 -21.51 11.86
CA GLY A 87 6.32 -20.52 12.92
C GLY A 87 7.31 -19.35 12.89
N LEU A 88 8.22 -19.29 11.91
CA LEU A 88 9.07 -18.13 11.66
C LEU A 88 8.45 -17.28 10.55
N VAL A 89 8.57 -15.96 10.68
CA VAL A 89 8.09 -14.98 9.69
C VAL A 89 9.25 -14.10 9.24
N LEU A 90 9.46 -14.02 7.93
CA LEU A 90 10.26 -12.99 7.30
C LEU A 90 9.30 -11.94 6.74
N SER A 91 9.39 -10.71 7.24
CA SER A 91 8.57 -9.59 6.80
C SER A 91 9.40 -8.58 6.05
N THR A 92 8.83 -7.99 4.99
CA THR A 92 9.37 -6.81 4.32
C THR A 92 8.60 -5.53 4.67
N SER A 93 7.84 -5.54 5.76
CA SER A 93 7.11 -4.38 6.26
C SER A 93 8.05 -3.19 6.60
N PRO A 94 7.59 -1.93 6.46
CA PRO A 94 8.28 -0.74 6.98
C PRO A 94 8.62 -0.79 8.48
N TYR A 95 7.92 -1.61 9.27
CA TYR A 95 8.18 -1.80 10.70
C TYR A 95 9.30 -2.83 10.98
N ALA A 96 9.70 -3.61 9.97
CA ALA A 96 10.73 -4.63 10.08
C ALA A 96 12.11 -4.09 9.65
N ALA A 97 13.16 -4.89 9.90
CA ALA A 97 14.49 -4.56 9.41
C ALA A 97 14.51 -4.48 7.86
N PRO A 98 15.15 -3.48 7.25
CA PRO A 98 15.17 -3.32 5.80
C PRO A 98 15.72 -4.54 5.07
N THR A 99 15.10 -4.87 3.94
CA THR A 99 15.53 -5.96 3.03
C THR A 99 15.81 -5.42 1.63
N HIS A 100 16.40 -6.24 0.75
CA HIS A 100 16.63 -5.83 -0.64
C HIS A 100 15.33 -5.61 -1.44
N TRP A 101 14.21 -6.19 -1.02
CA TRP A 101 12.89 -5.95 -1.61
C TRP A 101 12.35 -4.57 -1.28
N LYS A 102 12.77 -3.99 -0.15
CA LYS A 102 12.21 -2.75 0.39
C LYS A 102 10.68 -2.84 0.45
N GLN A 103 9.96 -1.80 0.01
CA GLN A 103 8.53 -1.82 -0.24
C GLN A 103 8.21 -1.25 -1.63
N THR A 104 7.01 -1.56 -2.12
CA THR A 104 6.50 -1.09 -3.40
C THR A 104 5.38 -0.08 -3.16
N THR A 105 5.58 1.17 -3.55
CA THR A 105 4.61 2.26 -3.33
C THR A 105 4.05 2.75 -4.65
N ILE A 106 2.72 2.80 -4.74
CA ILE A 106 1.98 3.38 -5.87
C ILE A 106 1.43 4.71 -5.38
N LEU A 107 1.87 5.79 -6.01
CA LEU A 107 1.46 7.13 -5.64
C LEU A 107 0.18 7.52 -6.38
N LEU A 108 -0.69 8.28 -5.71
CA LEU A 108 -1.79 8.95 -6.39
C LEU A 108 -1.24 10.00 -7.38
N PRO A 109 -2.02 10.37 -8.42
CA PRO A 109 -1.63 11.44 -9.35
C PRO A 109 -1.22 12.72 -8.61
N LEU A 110 -0.25 13.45 -9.13
CA LEU A 110 0.28 14.63 -8.45
C LEU A 110 -0.78 15.69 -8.19
N GLU A 111 -1.77 15.83 -9.08
CA GLU A 111 -2.88 16.77 -8.94
C GLU A 111 -3.73 16.41 -7.72
N VAL A 112 -3.98 15.10 -7.51
CA VAL A 112 -4.75 14.58 -6.37
C VAL A 112 -4.01 14.82 -5.06
N ARG A 113 -2.70 14.57 -5.03
CA ARG A 113 -1.86 14.79 -3.84
C ARG A 113 -1.67 16.27 -3.51
N SER A 114 -1.35 17.09 -4.51
CA SER A 114 -1.10 18.52 -4.33
C SER A 114 -2.35 19.28 -3.89
N ALA A 115 -3.53 18.79 -4.27
CA ALA A 115 -4.81 19.33 -3.83
C ALA A 115 -5.34 18.65 -2.56
N GLU A 116 -4.62 17.69 -1.98
CA GLU A 116 -5.06 16.87 -0.84
C GLU A 116 -6.49 16.33 -1.01
N SER A 117 -6.83 15.92 -2.24
CA SER A 117 -8.20 15.55 -2.60
C SER A 117 -8.68 14.28 -1.89
N VAL A 118 -7.73 13.43 -1.49
CA VAL A 118 -7.97 12.24 -0.67
C VAL A 118 -7.38 12.53 0.71
N ALA A 119 -8.18 13.13 1.59
CA ALA A 119 -7.78 13.48 2.94
C ALA A 119 -8.89 13.21 3.94
N PHE A 120 -8.51 12.73 5.11
CA PHE A 120 -9.43 12.22 6.12
C PHE A 120 -9.26 12.97 7.44
N SER A 121 -10.38 13.19 8.11
CA SER A 121 -10.52 13.80 9.43
C SER A 121 -10.84 12.72 10.48
N VAL A 122 -11.03 13.12 11.73
CA VAL A 122 -11.40 12.20 12.82
C VAL A 122 -12.78 11.55 12.63
N ASP A 123 -13.68 12.21 11.90
CA ASP A 123 -15.05 11.76 11.69
C ASP A 123 -15.18 10.79 10.52
N ASP A 124 -14.17 10.72 9.66
CA ASP A 124 -14.19 9.83 8.50
C ASP A 124 -13.94 8.38 8.92
N GLU A 125 -14.74 7.47 8.36
CA GLU A 125 -14.79 6.09 8.85
C GLU A 125 -13.84 5.16 8.09
N GLU A 126 -13.78 5.28 6.76
CA GLU A 126 -13.18 4.26 5.91
C GLU A 126 -12.66 4.79 4.57
N LEU A 127 -11.60 4.16 4.07
CA LEU A 127 -11.14 4.26 2.69
C LEU A 127 -11.15 2.88 2.04
N SER A 128 -11.87 2.75 0.92
CA SER A 128 -11.93 1.53 0.13
C SER A 128 -11.09 1.66 -1.14
N VAL A 129 -10.32 0.62 -1.46
CA VAL A 129 -9.46 0.59 -2.65
C VAL A 129 -9.57 -0.77 -3.30
N ASP A 130 -9.88 -0.81 -4.58
CA ASP A 130 -9.74 -2.02 -5.38
C ASP A 130 -8.30 -2.12 -5.90
N MET A 131 -7.60 -3.18 -5.51
CA MET A 131 -6.20 -3.39 -5.89
C MET A 131 -6.07 -4.64 -6.75
N HIS A 132 -5.32 -4.51 -7.84
CA HIS A 132 -5.11 -5.56 -8.82
C HIS A 132 -3.61 -5.73 -9.12
N ILE A 133 -3.11 -6.94 -8.90
CA ILE A 133 -1.76 -7.36 -9.31
C ILE A 133 -1.94 -8.38 -10.43
N CYS A 134 -1.54 -8.03 -11.64
CA CYS A 134 -1.75 -8.84 -12.82
C CYS A 134 -0.45 -9.12 -13.57
N ALA A 135 -0.31 -10.35 -14.07
CA ALA A 135 0.83 -10.71 -14.88
C ALA A 135 0.81 -9.93 -16.20
N SER A 136 1.94 -9.32 -16.56
CA SER A 136 2.07 -8.54 -17.80
C SER A 136 2.33 -9.43 -19.03
N ASP A 137 2.72 -10.68 -18.79
CA ASP A 137 3.07 -11.65 -19.82
C ASP A 137 2.77 -13.10 -19.38
N ASP A 138 2.86 -14.03 -20.33
CA ASP A 138 2.64 -15.47 -20.08
C ASP A 138 3.72 -16.14 -19.23
N THR A 139 4.86 -15.45 -19.01
CA THR A 139 5.99 -15.98 -18.22
C THR A 139 5.76 -15.88 -16.72
N LEU A 140 4.81 -15.03 -16.29
CA LEU A 140 4.47 -14.76 -14.89
C LEU A 140 5.68 -14.28 -14.07
N ARG A 141 6.53 -13.46 -14.70
CA ARG A 141 7.70 -12.84 -14.07
C ARG A 141 7.68 -11.32 -14.12
N SER A 142 6.80 -10.75 -14.95
CA SER A 142 6.49 -9.33 -14.95
C SER A 142 5.07 -9.14 -14.44
N TYR A 143 4.89 -8.16 -13.56
CA TYR A 143 3.59 -7.83 -12.98
C TYR A 143 3.37 -6.32 -13.00
N THR A 144 2.13 -5.95 -13.27
CA THR A 144 1.61 -4.59 -13.10
C THR A 144 0.75 -4.53 -11.85
N LEU A 145 0.82 -3.40 -11.15
CA LEU A 145 -0.05 -3.12 -10.02
C LEU A 145 -0.94 -1.95 -10.39
N GLU A 146 -2.24 -2.16 -10.27
CA GLU A 146 -3.28 -1.18 -10.55
C GLU A 146 -4.11 -0.97 -9.28
N LEU A 147 -4.58 0.26 -9.08
CA LEU A 147 -5.46 0.60 -7.99
C LEU A 147 -6.56 1.55 -8.44
N GLU A 148 -7.74 1.36 -7.87
CA GLU A 148 -8.92 2.21 -8.07
C GLU A 148 -9.53 2.56 -6.71
N LEU A 149 -9.78 3.85 -6.48
CA LEU A 149 -10.46 4.32 -5.28
C LEU A 149 -11.97 4.11 -5.45
N MET A 150 -12.64 3.60 -4.41
CA MET A 150 -14.08 3.27 -4.43
C MET A 150 -14.92 4.29 -3.66
#